data_AF-A0A925J243-F1
#
_entry.id   AF-A0A925J243-F1
#
_cell.length_a   1.000
_cell.length_b   1.000
_cell.length_c   1.000
_cell.angle_alpha   90.00
_cell.angle_beta   90.00
_cell.angle_gamma   90.00
#
_symmetry.space_group_name_H-M   'P 1'
#
loop_
_entity.id
_entity.type
_entity.pdbx_description
1 polymer ?
#
loop_
_entity_poly.entity_id
_entity_poly.type
_entity_poly.pdbx_seq_one_letter_code
_entity_poly.pdbx_strand_id
1 'polypeptide(L)' 'HYFMMGDNRYNSKDSRYWGVVPRENFRGRPLFVYYSWDAESTQPLAFLTQIRWGRIGHWIR' A
#
# COMPACT_ATOMS: atom_id res chain seq x y z
N HIS A 1 8.44 -13.30 15.75
CA HIS A 1 7.48 -13.61 14.69
C HIS A 1 6.26 -12.72 14.85
N TYR A 2 5.59 -12.37 13.74
CA TYR A 2 4.45 -11.46 13.72
C TYR A 2 3.39 -11.97 12.76
N PHE A 3 2.13 -11.74 13.10
CA PHE A 3 1.01 -12.04 12.23
C PHE A 3 0.66 -10.80 11.39
N MET A 4 0.66 -10.93 10.07
CA MET A 4 0.30 -9.87 9.12
C MET A 4 -1.13 -10.05 8.62
N MET A 5 -1.88 -8.97 8.59
CA MET A 5 -3.22 -8.93 8.02
C MET A 5 -3.37 -7.68 7.17
N GLY A 6 -3.83 -7.82 5.93
CA GLY A 6 -4.11 -6.69 5.05
C GLY A 6 -5.45 -6.04 5.39
N ASP A 7 -5.57 -4.74 5.08
CA ASP A 7 -6.81 -3.99 5.30
C ASP A 7 -7.95 -4.47 4.37
N ASN A 8 -7.62 -4.81 3.11
CA ASN A 8 -8.57 -5.42 2.19
C ASN A 8 -8.72 -6.93 2.45
N ARG A 9 -9.50 -7.27 3.49
CA ARG A 9 -9.57 -8.61 4.09
C ARG A 9 -9.94 -9.73 3.12
N TYR A 10 -10.80 -9.47 2.15
CA TYR A 10 -11.24 -10.47 1.17
C TYR A 10 -10.28 -10.62 -0.02
N ASN A 11 -9.42 -9.63 -0.25
CA ASN A 11 -8.48 -9.61 -1.36
C ASN A 11 -7.02 -9.50 -0.89
N SER A 12 -6.72 -10.14 0.25
CA SER A 12 -5.38 -10.13 0.85
C SER A 12 -4.92 -11.55 1.13
N LYS A 13 -3.85 -11.98 0.44
CA LYS A 13 -3.12 -13.20 0.75
C LYS A 13 -2.09 -12.91 1.83
N ASP A 14 -2.51 -12.88 3.08
CA ASP A 14 -1.69 -12.56 4.25
C ASP A 14 -1.45 -13.77 5.17
N SER A 15 -1.01 -13.55 6.42
CA SER A 15 -0.59 -14.61 7.34
C SER A 15 -1.68 -15.66 7.62
N ARG A 16 -2.95 -15.38 7.32
CA ARG A 16 -4.04 -16.38 7.35
C ARG A 16 -3.79 -17.57 6.41
N TYR A 17 -3.03 -17.36 5.32
CA TYR A 17 -2.78 -18.37 4.30
C TYR A 17 -1.37 -18.98 4.39
N TRP A 18 -0.35 -18.17 4.72
CA TRP A 18 1.05 -18.61 4.67
C TRP A 18 1.79 -18.56 6.02
N GLY A 19 1.11 -18.23 7.13
CA GLY A 19 1.67 -18.29 8.48
C GLY A 19 2.33 -17.00 8.96
N VAL A 20 3.03 -17.06 10.09
CA VAL A 20 3.65 -15.87 10.75
C VAL A 20 4.99 -15.49 10.12
N VAL A 21 5.31 -14.18 10.09
CA VAL A 21 6.55 -13.63 9.53
C VAL A 21 7.64 -13.51 10.62
N PRO A 22 8.87 -14.03 10.41
CA PRO A 22 10.02 -13.76 11.28
C PRO A 22 10.43 -12.28 11.29
N ARG A 23 11.01 -11.78 12.40
CA ARG A 23 11.36 -10.35 12.55
C ARG A 23 12.42 -9.88 11.54
N GLU A 24 13.31 -10.78 11.13
CA GLU A 24 14.39 -10.49 10.17
C GLU A 24 13.88 -10.08 8.77
N ASN A 25 12.67 -10.49 8.39
CA ASN A 25 12.10 -10.14 7.09
C ASN A 25 11.54 -8.71 7.02
N PHE A 26 11.57 -7.96 8.13
CA PHE A 26 11.00 -6.62 8.22
C PHE A 26 12.03 -5.55 7.90
N ARG A 27 11.78 -4.79 6.83
CA ARG A 27 12.63 -3.67 6.42
C ARG A 27 12.31 -2.35 7.13
N GLY A 28 11.05 -2.09 7.46
CA GLY A 28 10.64 -0.82 8.05
C GLY A 28 9.14 -0.65 8.17
N ARG A 29 8.71 0.55 8.56
CA ARG A 29 7.30 0.96 8.67
C ARG A 29 6.99 2.04 7.64
N PRO A 30 5.88 1.95 6.90
CA PRO A 30 5.48 3.01 5.99
C PRO A 30 5.11 4.27 6.79
N LEU A 31 5.53 5.45 6.31
CA LEU A 31 5.38 6.73 7.03
C LEU A 31 4.26 7.59 6.42
N PHE A 32 4.37 7.90 5.13
CA PHE A 32 3.41 8.73 4.41
C PHE A 32 3.35 8.33 2.94
N VAL A 33 2.30 8.79 2.24
CA VAL A 33 2.13 8.59 0.80
C VAL A 33 2.89 9.68 0.04
N TYR A 34 4.02 9.33 -0.58
CA TYR A 34 4.81 10.24 -1.41
C TYR A 34 4.12 10.61 -2.73
N TYR A 35 3.54 9.61 -3.40
CA TYR A 35 2.93 9.80 -4.72
C TYR A 35 1.71 8.91 -4.91
N SER A 36 0.70 9.42 -5.61
CA SER A 36 -0.54 8.70 -5.88
C SER A 36 -1.19 9.24 -7.15
N TRP A 37 -1.50 8.35 -8.08
CA TRP A 37 -2.16 8.68 -9.34
C TRP A 37 -3.13 7.55 -9.74
N ASP A 38 -4.02 7.82 -10.68
CA ASP A 38 -4.97 6.84 -11.19
C ASP A 38 -4.43 6.05 -12.39
N ALA A 39 -3.95 4.84 -12.13
CA ALA A 39 -3.33 3.98 -13.12
C ALA A 39 -4.30 3.36 -14.14
N GLU A 40 -5.59 3.32 -13.80
CA GLU A 40 -6.64 2.77 -14.68
C GLU A 40 -7.26 3.84 -15.58
N SER A 41 -6.84 5.11 -15.45
CA SER A 41 -7.37 6.19 -16.28
C SER A 41 -6.93 6.08 -17.73
N THR A 42 -7.88 6.24 -18.65
CA THR A 42 -7.65 6.25 -20.11
C THR A 42 -7.00 7.55 -20.61
N GLN A 43 -6.83 8.56 -19.74
CA GLN A 43 -6.25 9.85 -20.13
C GLN A 43 -4.77 9.71 -20.52
N PRO A 44 -4.31 10.36 -21.60
CA PRO A 44 -2.89 10.42 -21.93
C PRO A 44 -2.08 10.98 -20.76
N LEU A 45 -0.92 10.39 -20.51
CA LEU A 45 -0.02 10.80 -19.41
C LEU A 45 -0.75 10.83 -18.05
N ALA A 46 -1.59 9.84 -17.75
CA ALA A 46 -2.32 9.74 -16.48
C ALA A 46 -1.41 9.88 -15.24
N PHE A 47 -0.14 9.50 -15.34
CA PHE A 47 0.84 9.72 -14.28
C PHE A 47 1.09 11.21 -13.99
N LEU A 48 0.82 12.14 -14.91
CA LEU A 48 0.87 13.60 -14.69
C LEU A 48 -0.52 14.22 -14.53
N THR A 49 -1.52 13.71 -15.26
CA THR A 49 -2.85 14.35 -15.35
C THR A 49 -3.83 13.86 -14.29
N GLN A 50 -3.64 12.64 -13.77
CA GLN A 50 -4.56 11.98 -12.83
C GLN A 50 -3.92 11.80 -11.45
N ILE A 51 -3.22 12.83 -10.99
CA ILE A 51 -2.60 12.84 -9.66
C ILE A 51 -3.69 13.00 -8.59
N ARG A 52 -3.70 12.10 -7.60
CA ARG A 52 -4.64 12.11 -6.48
C ARG A 52 -4.07 12.98 -5.35
N TRP A 53 -4.13 14.29 -5.54
CA TRP A 53 -3.52 15.29 -4.65
C TRP A 53 -3.89 15.12 -3.16
N GLY A 54 -5.15 14.79 -2.86
CA GLY A 54 -5.61 14.59 -1.48
C GLY A 54 -4.98 13.39 -0.74
N ARG A 55 -4.25 12.52 -1.43
CA ARG A 55 -3.50 11.42 -0.80
C ARG A 55 -2.04 11.76 -0.55
N ILE A 56 -1.47 12.73 -1.26
CA ILE A 56 -0.05 13.07 -1.13
C ILE A 56 0.18 13.69 0.25
N GLY A 57 1.20 13.19 0.96
CA GLY A 57 1.51 13.61 2.33
C GLY A 57 0.60 13.02 3.40
N HIS A 58 -0.35 12.15 3.04
CA HIS A 58 -1.17 11.46 4.03
C HIS A 58 -0.30 10.54 4.89
N TRP A 59 -0.31 10.78 6.21
CA TRP A 59 0.42 9.99 7.20
C TRP A 59 -0.29 8.67 7.49
N ILE A 60 0.47 7.59 7.51
CA ILE A 60 -0.02 6.25 7.83
C ILE A 60 0.11 6.07 9.35
N ARG A 61 -1.04 5.89 10.02
CA ARG A 61 -1.11 5.67 11.48
C ARG A 61 -1.09 4.18 11.81
#